data_AF-A0A966HK77-F1
#
_entry.id   AF-A0A966HK77-F1
#
_cell.length_a   1.000
_cell.length_b   1.000
_cell.length_c   1.000
_cell.angle_alpha   90.00
_cell.angle_beta   90.00
_cell.angle_gamma   90.00
#
_symmetry.space_group_name_H-M   'P 1'
#
loop_
_entity.id
_entity.type
_entity.pdbx_description
1 polymer ?
#
loop_
_entity_poly.entity_id
_entity_poly.type
_entity_poly.pdbx_seq_one_letter_code
_entity_poly.pdbx_strand_id
1 'polypeptide(L)'
;MKFKPLSKKYQFDDTLVMDFPRYFLQPIANWCSDLLYRNQQIEKDSLYNIAYLADDFRETLQVNLHEVYPQEWDDAIKYILADTDRTTVILQWCLNFYATQQDAANLEWILANGGSGYAVLKTNQQASEYTKGAYDLVERVPGATKQLAQQALNANEELLKAWRACYGRKPNYNEAVQACQNVLEQLLRDAYLPKDTKAQLGKLITDIRAGKTLAYKGSSIIGQPNLLLDLVDKVPMYRGMHKAGTGKDAKKSDAEYILLSTVYIWSLHQGKQV
;
A
#
# COMPACT_ATOMS: atom_id res chain seq x y z
N MET A 1 21.64 5.98 10.71
CA MET A 1 20.60 5.01 10.28
C MET A 1 21.08 4.36 8.98
N LYS A 2 21.09 3.02 8.86
CA LYS A 2 21.55 2.35 7.64
C LYS A 2 20.39 2.20 6.65
N PHE A 3 20.43 2.98 5.58
CA PHE A 3 19.58 2.82 4.40
C PHE A 3 19.80 1.43 3.80
N LYS A 4 18.73 0.66 3.61
CA LYS A 4 18.76 -0.61 2.86
C LYS A 4 18.06 -0.35 1.53
N PRO A 5 18.77 -0.48 0.39
CA PRO A 5 18.14 -0.31 -0.91
C PRO A 5 17.06 -1.39 -1.12
N LEU A 6 15.91 -0.98 -1.64
CA LEU A 6 14.79 -1.86 -1.97
C LEU A 6 15.09 -2.54 -3.31
N SER A 7 15.74 -3.71 -3.29
CA SER A 7 16.01 -4.47 -4.51
C SER A 7 14.71 -5.03 -5.11
N LYS A 8 14.47 -4.70 -6.39
CA LYS A 8 13.40 -5.24 -7.26
C LYS A 8 13.43 -6.78 -7.29
N LYS A 9 12.45 -7.46 -6.67
CA LYS A 9 12.24 -8.91 -6.92
C LYS A 9 10.80 -9.43 -6.82
N TYR A 10 9.79 -8.61 -7.04
CA TYR A 10 8.42 -9.11 -7.22
C TYR A 10 7.64 -8.21 -8.18
N GLN A 11 7.44 -8.69 -9.42
CA GLN A 11 6.44 -8.16 -10.35
C GLN A 11 5.14 -8.92 -10.13
N PHE A 12 4.08 -8.21 -9.72
CA PHE A 12 2.71 -8.67 -9.87
C PHE A 12 2.02 -7.77 -10.88
N ASP A 13 1.47 -8.38 -11.92
CA ASP A 13 0.86 -7.66 -13.02
C ASP A 13 -0.41 -6.94 -12.54
N ASP A 14 -0.60 -5.71 -13.00
CA ASP A 14 -1.57 -4.69 -12.56
C ASP A 14 -1.46 -4.16 -11.12
N THR A 15 -0.31 -4.38 -10.48
CA THR A 15 -0.07 -4.11 -9.05
C THR A 15 0.90 -2.94 -8.91
N LEU A 16 0.59 -1.98 -8.04
CA LEU A 16 1.43 -0.84 -7.60
C LEU A 16 2.78 -0.66 -8.30
N VAL A 17 2.96 0.47 -8.99
CA VAL A 17 4.19 0.72 -9.76
C VAL A 17 5.31 1.08 -8.79
N MET A 18 6.29 0.18 -8.65
CA MET A 18 7.52 0.42 -7.87
C MET A 18 8.52 1.32 -8.62
N ASP A 19 8.17 1.70 -9.84
CA ASP A 19 8.90 2.61 -10.70
C ASP A 19 8.17 3.96 -10.82
N PHE A 20 8.80 4.96 -11.46
CA PHE A 20 8.18 6.27 -11.72
C PHE A 20 7.90 6.45 -13.22
N PRO A 21 6.79 5.92 -13.75
CA PRO A 21 6.43 6.08 -15.15
C PRO A 21 6.22 7.55 -15.53
N ARG A 22 6.28 7.86 -16.84
CA ARG A 22 6.29 9.22 -17.39
C ARG A 22 5.26 10.18 -16.80
N TYR A 23 4.06 9.70 -16.45
CA TYR A 23 3.00 10.52 -15.86
C TYR A 23 3.28 10.99 -14.41
N PHE A 24 4.23 10.38 -13.70
CA PHE A 24 4.70 10.86 -12.39
C PHE A 24 5.76 11.95 -12.49
N LEU A 25 6.52 11.98 -13.58
CA LEU A 25 7.76 12.77 -13.63
C LEU A 25 7.49 14.25 -13.43
N GLN A 26 6.48 14.82 -14.10
CA GLN A 26 6.17 16.24 -13.95
C GLN A 26 5.59 16.58 -12.56
N PRO A 27 4.61 15.84 -12.00
CA PRO A 27 4.17 16.06 -10.62
C PRO A 27 5.30 15.98 -9.59
N ILE A 28 6.20 15.00 -9.71
CA ILE A 28 7.35 14.85 -8.82
C ILE A 28 8.35 16.00 -9.02
N ALA A 29 8.65 16.37 -10.27
CA ALA A 29 9.52 17.50 -10.57
C ALA A 29 9.01 18.80 -9.95
N ASN A 30 7.71 19.08 -10.07
CA ASN A 30 7.06 20.24 -9.47
C ASN A 30 7.18 20.20 -7.95
N TRP A 31 6.85 19.05 -7.33
CA TRP A 31 6.96 18.88 -5.88
C TRP A 31 8.39 19.11 -5.36
N CYS A 32 9.39 18.51 -6.02
CA CYS A 32 10.80 18.71 -5.67
C CYS A 32 11.22 20.18 -5.84
N SER A 33 10.84 20.81 -6.96
CA SER A 33 11.18 22.21 -7.24
C SER A 33 10.60 23.15 -6.17
N ASP A 34 9.32 23.01 -5.86
CA ASP A 34 8.63 23.85 -4.87
C ASP A 34 9.21 23.67 -3.47
N LEU A 35 9.56 22.44 -3.10
CA LEU A 35 10.16 22.14 -1.81
C LEU A 35 11.57 22.72 -1.71
N LEU A 36 12.44 22.41 -2.67
CA LEU A 36 13.85 22.80 -2.64
C LEU A 36 14.04 24.31 -2.82
N TYR A 37 13.22 24.96 -3.65
CA TYR A 37 13.22 26.41 -3.80
C TYR A 37 12.86 27.14 -2.49
N ARG A 38 11.79 26.70 -1.80
CA ARG A 38 11.41 27.28 -0.49
C ARG A 38 12.45 27.04 0.61
N ASN A 39 13.28 26.01 0.45
CA ASN A 39 14.36 25.68 1.37
C ASN A 39 15.72 26.23 0.92
N GLN A 40 15.76 27.10 -0.10
CA GLN A 40 17.00 27.72 -0.62
C GLN A 40 18.05 26.69 -1.06
N GLN A 41 17.62 25.51 -1.50
CA GLN A 41 18.50 24.47 -2.06
C GLN A 41 18.59 24.60 -3.59
N ILE A 42 17.74 25.43 -4.17
CA ILE A 42 17.80 25.88 -5.57
C ILE A 42 17.86 27.40 -5.54
N GLU A 43 18.85 27.96 -6.21
CA GLU A 43 19.05 29.38 -6.38
C GLU A 43 18.70 29.80 -7.79
N LYS A 44 18.29 31.06 -7.99
CA LYS A 44 18.02 31.63 -9.31
C LYS A 44 19.05 32.69 -9.64
N ASP A 45 19.66 32.56 -10.81
CA ASP A 45 20.42 33.66 -11.39
C ASP A 45 19.45 34.75 -11.84
N SER A 46 19.61 35.94 -11.27
CA SER A 46 18.76 37.10 -11.53
C SER A 46 18.91 37.67 -12.94
N LEU A 47 20.01 37.37 -13.65
CA LEU A 47 20.30 37.88 -15.00
C LEU A 47 19.70 36.98 -16.09
N TYR A 48 19.73 35.66 -15.91
CA TYR A 48 19.33 34.70 -16.95
C TYR A 48 18.07 33.91 -16.61
N ASN A 49 17.51 34.08 -15.40
CA ASN A 49 16.37 33.32 -14.89
C ASN A 49 16.58 31.79 -14.97
N ILE A 50 17.84 31.36 -14.85
CA ILE A 50 18.24 29.96 -14.78
C ILE A 50 18.31 29.57 -13.31
N ALA A 51 17.77 28.40 -12.98
CA ALA A 51 17.81 27.85 -11.64
C ALA A 51 19.01 26.89 -11.51
N TYR A 52 19.72 26.96 -10.39
CA TYR A 52 20.88 26.14 -10.08
C TYR A 52 20.69 25.45 -8.73
N LEU A 53 21.24 24.25 -8.56
CA LEU A 53 21.42 23.68 -7.23
C LEU A 53 22.39 24.59 -6.45
N ALA A 54 22.06 24.90 -5.20
CA ALA A 54 22.99 25.56 -4.29
C ALA A 54 24.25 24.69 -4.14
N ASP A 55 25.43 25.30 -4.11
CA ASP A 55 26.70 24.57 -4.16
C ASP A 55 26.87 23.61 -2.97
N ASP A 56 26.48 24.04 -1.77
CA ASP A 56 26.53 23.24 -0.54
C ASP A 56 25.58 22.03 -0.59
N PHE A 57 24.38 22.22 -1.14
CA PHE A 57 23.41 21.16 -1.35
C PHE A 57 23.91 20.16 -2.41
N ARG A 58 24.43 20.67 -3.52
CA ARG A 58 25.01 19.85 -4.59
C ARG A 58 26.17 19.01 -4.06
N GLU A 59 27.10 19.62 -3.31
CA GLU A 59 28.19 18.89 -2.66
C GLU A 59 27.68 17.81 -1.71
N THR A 60 26.67 18.13 -0.91
CA THR A 60 26.03 17.17 0.01
C THR A 60 25.48 15.96 -0.76
N LEU A 61 24.76 16.18 -1.86
CA LEU A 61 24.26 15.09 -2.70
C LEU A 61 25.41 14.24 -3.28
N GLN A 62 26.45 14.89 -3.82
CA GLN A 62 27.58 14.18 -4.42
C GLN A 62 28.35 13.32 -3.40
N VAL A 63 28.55 13.84 -2.19
CA VAL A 63 29.25 13.12 -1.12
C VAL A 63 28.43 11.93 -0.62
N ASN A 64 27.14 12.12 -0.40
CA ASN A 64 26.29 11.07 0.19
C ASN A 64 25.87 10.01 -0.82
N LEU A 65 25.75 10.37 -2.10
CA LEU A 65 25.23 9.49 -3.14
C LEU A 65 26.32 8.99 -4.10
N HIS A 66 27.53 9.53 -4.00
CA HIS A 66 28.68 9.17 -4.83
C HIS A 66 28.42 9.32 -6.34
N GLU A 67 27.62 10.32 -6.71
CA GLU A 67 27.27 10.66 -8.09
C GLU A 67 27.55 12.13 -8.36
N VAL A 68 27.88 12.49 -9.60
CA VAL A 68 28.07 13.90 -10.01
C VAL A 68 26.75 14.47 -10.49
N TYR A 69 26.22 15.44 -9.75
CA TYR A 69 24.97 16.10 -10.10
C TYR A 69 25.21 17.27 -11.06
N PRO A 70 24.38 17.44 -12.11
CA PRO A 70 24.36 18.67 -12.90
C PRO A 70 24.11 19.88 -12.00
N GLN A 71 24.73 21.01 -12.33
CA GLN A 71 24.55 22.24 -11.54
C GLN A 71 23.24 22.95 -11.88
N GLU A 72 22.89 23.02 -13.17
CA GLU A 72 21.61 23.57 -13.62
C GLU A 72 20.45 22.68 -13.17
N TRP A 73 19.44 23.29 -12.55
CA TRP A 73 18.32 22.58 -11.94
C TRP A 73 17.53 21.74 -12.94
N ASP A 74 17.28 22.27 -14.14
CA ASP A 74 16.52 21.56 -15.18
C ASP A 74 17.21 20.27 -15.62
N ASP A 75 18.55 20.27 -15.64
CA ASP A 75 19.33 19.08 -15.97
C ASP A 75 19.48 18.17 -14.75
N ALA A 76 19.61 18.74 -13.55
CA ALA A 76 19.64 17.98 -12.31
C ALA A 76 18.33 17.20 -12.10
N ILE A 77 17.16 17.83 -12.30
CA ILE A 77 15.88 17.16 -12.10
C ILE A 77 15.63 16.08 -13.16
N LYS A 78 16.02 16.32 -14.43
CA LYS A 78 16.00 15.26 -15.47
C LYS A 78 16.90 14.10 -15.08
N TYR A 79 18.10 14.39 -14.59
CA TYR A 79 19.05 13.38 -14.12
C TYR A 79 18.49 12.58 -12.95
N ILE A 80 17.87 13.23 -11.96
CA ILE A 80 17.20 12.59 -10.82
C ILE A 80 16.11 11.63 -11.31
N LEU A 81 15.24 12.11 -12.18
CA LEU A 81 14.04 11.41 -12.65
C LEU A 81 14.31 10.33 -13.71
N ALA A 82 15.52 10.28 -14.25
CA ALA A 82 15.91 9.25 -15.23
C ALA A 82 16.08 7.86 -14.60
N ASP A 83 16.27 7.78 -13.28
CA ASP A 83 16.51 6.53 -12.56
C ASP A 83 15.58 6.41 -11.33
N THR A 84 15.00 5.22 -11.16
CA THR A 84 14.05 4.93 -10.07
C THR A 84 14.68 5.04 -8.69
N ASP A 85 15.89 4.50 -8.54
CA ASP A 85 16.56 4.39 -7.25
C ASP A 85 17.02 5.79 -6.84
N ARG A 86 17.60 6.54 -7.77
CA ARG A 86 17.94 7.95 -7.56
C ARG A 86 16.73 8.79 -7.20
N THR A 87 15.60 8.63 -7.91
CA THR A 87 14.35 9.34 -7.59
C THR A 87 13.88 9.00 -6.17
N THR A 88 13.84 7.71 -5.82
CA THR A 88 13.43 7.25 -4.48
C THR A 88 14.32 7.85 -3.39
N VAL A 89 15.63 7.85 -3.60
CA VAL A 89 16.61 8.39 -2.64
C VAL A 89 16.45 9.90 -2.46
N ILE A 90 16.28 10.66 -3.54
CA ILE A 90 16.07 12.11 -3.46
C ILE A 90 14.74 12.44 -2.78
N LEU A 91 13.67 11.73 -3.10
CA LEU A 91 12.38 11.90 -2.41
C LEU A 91 12.50 11.62 -0.92
N GLN A 92 13.16 10.52 -0.54
CA GLN A 92 13.43 10.17 0.85
C GLN A 92 14.29 11.23 1.55
N TRP A 93 15.31 11.76 0.89
CA TRP A 93 16.14 12.84 1.42
C TRP A 93 15.31 14.10 1.67
N CYS A 94 14.52 14.50 0.68
CA CYS A 94 13.62 15.64 0.78
C CYS A 94 12.64 15.50 1.96
N LEU A 95 12.07 14.31 2.15
CA LEU A 95 11.18 14.02 3.27
C LEU A 95 11.89 14.10 4.63
N ASN A 96 13.13 13.63 4.72
CA ASN A 96 13.91 13.55 5.96
C ASN A 96 14.55 14.86 6.39
N PHE A 97 14.72 15.84 5.49
CA PHE A 97 15.44 17.07 5.82
C PHE A 97 14.62 18.34 5.60
N TYR A 98 13.68 18.35 4.65
CA TYR A 98 13.08 19.59 4.18
C TYR A 98 11.54 19.62 4.24
N ALA A 99 10.88 18.47 4.12
CA ALA A 99 9.43 18.38 3.99
C ALA A 99 8.69 18.65 5.31
N THR A 100 7.68 19.51 5.26
CA THR A 100 6.66 19.70 6.30
C THR A 100 5.51 18.70 6.13
N GLN A 101 4.52 18.73 7.03
CA GLN A 101 3.32 17.89 6.91
C GLN A 101 2.56 18.13 5.60
N GLN A 102 2.45 19.38 5.16
CA GLN A 102 1.74 19.71 3.93
C GLN A 102 2.49 19.15 2.71
N ASP A 103 3.82 19.22 2.71
CA ASP A 103 4.65 18.71 1.63
C ASP A 103 4.58 17.19 1.53
N ALA A 104 4.67 16.52 2.69
CA ALA A 104 4.52 15.07 2.80
C ALA A 104 3.13 14.59 2.34
N ALA A 105 2.06 15.31 2.73
CA ALA A 105 0.70 14.99 2.30
C ALA A 105 0.51 15.19 0.80
N ASN A 106 1.09 16.24 0.22
CA ASN A 106 1.05 16.48 -1.22
C ASN A 106 1.79 15.38 -1.99
N LEU A 107 2.99 14.99 -1.54
CA LEU A 107 3.71 13.87 -2.15
C LEU A 107 2.92 12.56 -2.04
N GLU A 108 2.35 12.24 -0.88
CA GLU A 108 1.49 11.06 -0.73
C GLU A 108 0.30 11.09 -1.71
N TRP A 109 -0.32 12.26 -1.90
CA TRP A 109 -1.40 12.41 -2.86
C TRP A 109 -0.95 12.15 -4.31
N ILE A 110 0.21 12.67 -4.71
CA ILE A 110 0.82 12.41 -6.02
C ILE A 110 1.09 10.91 -6.19
N LEU A 111 1.77 10.31 -5.20
CA LEU A 111 2.15 8.89 -5.20
C LEU A 111 0.92 7.98 -5.25
N ALA A 112 -0.08 8.23 -4.41
CA ALA A 112 -1.30 7.44 -4.34
C ALA A 112 -2.10 7.52 -5.65
N ASN A 113 -2.32 8.71 -6.20
CA ASN A 113 -3.11 8.88 -7.42
C ASN A 113 -2.44 8.35 -8.67
N GLY A 114 -1.10 8.40 -8.72
CA GLY A 114 -0.37 7.72 -9.80
C GLY A 114 -0.24 6.21 -9.58
N GLY A 115 -0.66 5.68 -8.42
CA GLY A 115 -0.59 4.25 -8.10
C GLY A 115 0.82 3.75 -7.82
N SER A 116 1.61 4.58 -7.12
CA SER A 116 2.97 4.25 -6.70
C SER A 116 2.95 3.21 -5.60
N GLY A 117 3.87 2.25 -5.70
CA GLY A 117 4.15 1.29 -4.63
C GLY A 117 4.82 1.89 -3.40
N TYR A 118 5.16 3.18 -3.44
CA TYR A 118 5.63 3.93 -2.29
C TYR A 118 4.51 4.73 -1.63
N ALA A 119 4.67 4.98 -0.33
CA ALA A 119 3.81 5.84 0.47
C ALA A 119 4.66 6.71 1.41
N VAL A 120 4.12 7.85 1.82
CA VAL A 120 4.76 8.72 2.80
C VAL A 120 4.21 8.42 4.20
N LEU A 121 5.10 8.12 5.15
CA LEU A 121 4.74 7.79 6.52
C LEU A 121 5.34 8.79 7.50
N LYS A 122 4.54 9.27 8.46
CA LYS A 122 5.05 10.08 9.58
C LYS A 122 5.82 9.20 10.56
N THR A 123 7.12 9.44 10.70
CA THR A 123 8.03 8.65 11.54
C THR A 123 8.05 9.15 12.97
N ASN A 124 8.00 10.48 13.15
CA ASN A 124 7.92 11.10 14.46
C ASN A 124 6.48 11.55 14.74
N GLN A 125 5.74 10.76 15.53
CA GLN A 125 4.34 11.05 15.86
C GLN A 125 4.16 12.37 16.65
N GLN A 126 5.20 12.81 17.36
CA GLN A 126 5.19 14.04 18.15
C GLN A 126 5.54 15.29 17.33
N ALA A 127 6.01 15.13 16.10
CA ALA A 127 6.34 16.25 15.23
C ALA A 127 5.09 17.11 14.95
N SER A 128 5.23 18.43 15.06
CA SER A 128 4.18 19.37 14.66
C SER A 128 4.07 19.44 13.14
N GLU A 129 3.02 20.07 12.62
CA GLU A 129 2.82 20.24 11.18
C GLU A 129 3.94 21.04 10.48
N TYR A 130 4.62 21.91 11.23
CA TYR A 130 5.75 22.73 10.77
C TYR A 130 7.11 22.04 10.92
N THR A 131 7.15 20.89 11.61
CA THR A 131 8.40 20.16 11.83
C THR A 131 8.84 19.53 10.51
N LYS A 132 10.06 19.85 10.08
CA LYS A 132 10.70 19.24 8.92
C LYS A 132 11.32 17.91 9.31
N GLY A 133 11.43 16.99 8.35
CA GLY A 133 12.21 15.77 8.54
C GLY A 133 11.55 14.69 9.39
N ALA A 134 10.22 14.71 9.50
CA ALA A 134 9.45 13.77 10.31
C ALA A 134 8.76 12.68 9.47
N TYR A 135 9.20 12.47 8.22
CA TYR A 135 8.51 11.62 7.24
C TYR A 135 9.48 10.73 6.49
N ASP A 136 9.09 9.48 6.25
CA ASP A 136 9.82 8.51 5.45
C ASP A 136 9.05 8.11 4.19
N LEU A 137 9.78 7.74 3.15
CA LEU A 137 9.25 7.04 1.98
C LEU A 137 9.33 5.54 2.24
N VAL A 138 8.18 4.87 2.32
CA VAL A 138 8.08 3.44 2.64
C VAL A 138 7.36 2.70 1.53
N GLU A 139 7.51 1.37 1.48
CA GLU A 139 6.62 0.57 0.63
C GLU A 139 5.18 0.66 1.15
N ARG A 140 4.25 0.96 0.25
CA ARG A 140 2.80 1.03 0.54
C ARG A 140 2.26 -0.29 1.07
N VAL A 141 2.85 -1.41 0.63
CA VAL A 141 2.59 -2.74 1.18
C VAL A 141 3.92 -3.35 1.60
N PRO A 142 4.13 -3.66 2.89
CA PRO A 142 5.35 -4.27 3.37
C PRO A 142 5.69 -5.58 2.66
N GLY A 143 6.98 -5.83 2.40
CA GLY A 143 7.46 -7.04 1.72
C GLY A 143 7.03 -8.35 2.40
N ALA A 144 7.02 -8.41 3.74
CA ALA A 144 6.54 -9.58 4.49
C ALA A 144 5.06 -9.87 4.19
N THR A 145 4.23 -8.83 4.08
CA THR A 145 2.81 -8.95 3.74
C THR A 145 2.62 -9.47 2.31
N LYS A 146 3.42 -8.98 1.35
CA LYS A 146 3.41 -9.50 -0.04
C LYS A 146 3.78 -10.99 -0.07
N GLN A 147 4.84 -11.38 0.64
CA GLN A 147 5.30 -12.77 0.70
C GLN A 147 4.24 -13.71 1.29
N LEU A 148 3.57 -13.30 2.38
CA LEU A 148 2.49 -14.08 2.99
C LEU A 148 1.30 -14.23 2.05
N ALA A 149 0.94 -13.19 1.31
CA ALA A 149 -0.20 -13.22 0.41
C ALA A 149 0.07 -13.99 -0.89
N GLN A 150 1.34 -14.17 -1.26
CA GLN A 150 1.74 -14.61 -2.59
C GLN A 150 1.02 -15.86 -3.11
N GLN A 151 1.02 -16.91 -2.29
CA GLN A 151 0.43 -18.19 -2.65
C GLN A 151 -1.08 -18.06 -2.85
N ALA A 152 -1.74 -17.29 -1.98
CA ALA A 152 -3.18 -17.06 -2.03
C ALA A 152 -3.59 -16.26 -3.27
N LEU A 153 -2.83 -15.22 -3.61
CA LEU A 153 -3.09 -14.38 -4.78
C LEU A 153 -2.89 -15.16 -6.10
N ASN A 154 -1.89 -16.04 -6.16
CA ASN A 154 -1.63 -16.86 -7.35
C ASN A 154 -2.69 -17.96 -7.56
N ALA A 155 -3.27 -18.47 -6.48
CA ALA A 155 -4.19 -19.61 -6.51
C ALA A 155 -5.67 -19.21 -6.51
N ASN A 156 -6.01 -17.95 -6.22
CA ASN A 156 -7.39 -17.50 -6.12
C ASN A 156 -7.59 -16.14 -6.80
N GLU A 157 -8.30 -16.13 -7.92
CA GLU A 157 -8.55 -14.93 -8.73
C GLU A 157 -9.36 -13.85 -7.99
N GLU A 158 -10.30 -14.24 -7.12
CA GLU A 158 -11.06 -13.29 -6.32
C GLU A 158 -10.19 -12.63 -5.23
N LEU A 159 -9.22 -13.35 -4.64
CA LEU A 159 -8.23 -12.73 -3.75
C LEU A 159 -7.30 -11.78 -4.50
N LEU A 160 -6.89 -12.13 -5.72
CA LEU A 160 -6.11 -11.22 -6.57
C LEU A 160 -6.91 -9.96 -6.92
N LYS A 161 -8.19 -10.11 -7.24
CA LYS A 161 -9.12 -8.99 -7.45
C LYS A 161 -9.25 -8.13 -6.19
N ALA A 162 -9.44 -8.74 -5.03
CA ALA A 162 -9.51 -8.04 -3.76
C ALA A 162 -8.23 -7.23 -3.46
N TRP A 163 -7.08 -7.84 -3.74
CA TRP A 163 -5.78 -7.19 -3.59
C TRP A 163 -5.62 -5.97 -4.51
N ARG A 164 -5.95 -6.11 -5.79
CA ARG A 164 -5.93 -5.01 -6.77
C ARG A 164 -6.92 -3.91 -6.40
N ALA A 165 -8.10 -4.25 -5.89
CA ALA A 165 -9.08 -3.28 -5.42
C ALA A 165 -8.60 -2.55 -4.15
N CYS A 166 -7.84 -3.21 -3.27
CA CYS A 166 -7.35 -2.59 -2.04
C CYS A 166 -6.11 -1.72 -2.26
N TYR A 167 -5.20 -2.16 -3.13
CA TYR A 167 -3.87 -1.56 -3.29
C TYR A 167 -3.61 -1.00 -4.69
N GLY A 168 -4.53 -1.11 -5.65
CA GLY A 168 -4.32 -0.65 -7.02
C GLY A 168 -4.28 0.88 -7.17
N ARG A 169 -4.09 1.37 -8.40
CA ARG A 169 -3.98 2.81 -8.69
C ARG A 169 -5.23 3.61 -8.33
N LYS A 170 -6.39 2.96 -8.35
CA LYS A 170 -7.69 3.52 -7.94
C LYS A 170 -8.31 2.57 -6.92
N PRO A 171 -7.91 2.63 -5.64
CA PRO A 171 -8.44 1.72 -4.64
C PRO A 171 -9.96 1.84 -4.55
N ASN A 172 -10.63 0.70 -4.60
CA ASN A 172 -12.06 0.55 -4.36
C ASN A 172 -12.24 -0.40 -3.17
N TYR A 173 -12.25 0.18 -1.97
CA TYR A 173 -12.29 -0.59 -0.73
C TYR A 173 -13.58 -1.43 -0.58
N ASN A 174 -14.70 -0.96 -1.14
CA ASN A 174 -15.94 -1.72 -1.15
C ASN A 174 -15.81 -2.97 -2.01
N GLU A 175 -15.23 -2.83 -3.20
CA GLU A 175 -14.94 -3.97 -4.08
C GLU A 175 -13.93 -4.94 -3.47
N ALA A 176 -12.92 -4.44 -2.76
CA ALA A 176 -11.96 -5.27 -2.04
C ALA A 176 -12.66 -6.14 -0.98
N VAL A 177 -13.53 -5.54 -0.16
CA VAL A 177 -14.29 -6.27 0.87
C VAL A 177 -15.27 -7.25 0.24
N GLN A 178 -15.93 -6.88 -0.86
CA GLN A 178 -16.85 -7.75 -1.57
C GLN A 178 -16.16 -9.00 -2.13
N ALA A 179 -15.01 -8.83 -2.78
CA ALA A 179 -14.23 -9.96 -3.30
C ALA A 179 -13.73 -10.86 -2.16
N CYS A 180 -13.34 -10.29 -1.01
CA CYS A 180 -13.02 -11.07 0.19
C CYS A 180 -14.22 -11.86 0.72
N GLN A 181 -15.41 -11.26 0.75
CA GLN A 181 -16.64 -11.93 1.16
C GLN A 181 -16.92 -13.15 0.26
N ASN A 182 -16.79 -13.01 -1.07
CA ASN A 182 -16.99 -14.13 -2.01
C ASN A 182 -16.06 -15.31 -1.69
N VAL A 183 -14.78 -15.03 -1.42
CA VAL A 183 -13.78 -16.05 -1.07
C VAL A 183 -14.15 -16.74 0.24
N LEU A 184 -14.52 -15.98 1.26
CA LEU A 184 -14.94 -16.56 2.54
C LEU A 184 -16.20 -17.40 2.38
N GLU A 185 -17.24 -16.93 1.70
CA GLU A 185 -18.47 -17.69 1.47
C GLU A 185 -18.21 -18.98 0.69
N GLN A 186 -17.34 -18.94 -0.32
CA GLN A 186 -16.91 -20.14 -1.02
C GLN A 186 -16.19 -21.13 -0.10
N LEU A 187 -15.20 -20.67 0.67
CA LEU A 187 -14.48 -21.52 1.63
C LEU A 187 -15.44 -22.17 2.62
N LEU A 188 -16.43 -21.42 3.10
CA LEU A 188 -17.40 -21.91 4.07
C LEU A 188 -18.37 -22.92 3.48
N ARG A 189 -18.87 -22.65 2.28
CA ARG A 189 -19.68 -23.60 1.53
C ARG A 189 -18.92 -24.91 1.36
N ASP A 190 -17.70 -24.84 0.86
CA ASP A 190 -16.94 -26.03 0.48
C ASP A 190 -16.49 -26.83 1.72
N ALA A 191 -16.18 -26.15 2.83
CA ALA A 191 -15.67 -26.79 4.06
C ALA A 191 -16.74 -27.19 5.09
N TYR A 192 -17.79 -26.38 5.28
CA TYR A 192 -18.73 -26.53 6.41
C TYR A 192 -20.18 -26.74 5.98
N LEU A 193 -20.59 -26.23 4.82
CA LEU A 193 -21.98 -26.30 4.35
C LEU A 193 -22.06 -26.74 2.88
N PRO A 194 -21.49 -27.91 2.49
CA PRO A 194 -21.39 -28.31 1.08
C PRO A 194 -22.74 -28.58 0.40
N LYS A 195 -23.81 -28.70 1.19
CA LYS A 195 -25.19 -28.88 0.71
C LYS A 195 -25.97 -27.56 0.61
N ASP A 196 -25.45 -26.47 1.18
CA ASP A 196 -26.08 -25.14 1.15
C ASP A 196 -25.48 -24.31 0.02
N THR A 197 -26.14 -24.30 -1.14
CA THR A 197 -25.66 -23.57 -2.32
C THR A 197 -25.70 -22.04 -2.16
N LYS A 198 -26.31 -21.53 -1.09
CA LYS A 198 -26.39 -20.11 -0.75
C LYS A 198 -25.83 -19.82 0.65
N ALA A 199 -24.79 -20.55 1.06
CA ALA A 199 -24.13 -20.32 2.35
C ALA A 199 -23.65 -18.86 2.45
N GLN A 200 -24.28 -18.11 3.35
CA GLN A 200 -23.91 -16.72 3.64
C GLN A 200 -22.97 -16.65 4.82
N LEU A 201 -21.97 -15.77 4.76
CA LEU A 201 -20.98 -15.59 5.82
C LEU A 201 -21.64 -15.23 7.17
N GLY A 202 -22.68 -14.39 7.15
CA GLY A 202 -23.42 -14.00 8.35
C GLY A 202 -24.14 -15.16 9.05
N LYS A 203 -24.64 -16.15 8.28
CA LYS A 203 -25.28 -17.34 8.83
C LYS A 203 -24.26 -18.21 9.54
N LEU A 204 -23.08 -18.40 8.96
CA LEU A 204 -22.00 -19.15 9.61
C LEU A 204 -21.54 -18.49 10.91
N ILE A 205 -21.33 -17.17 10.91
CA ILE A 205 -20.97 -16.42 12.12
C ILE A 205 -22.01 -16.66 13.23
N THR A 206 -23.29 -16.63 12.86
CA THR A 206 -24.39 -16.88 13.80
C THR A 206 -24.39 -18.33 14.31
N ASP A 207 -24.19 -19.31 13.42
CA ASP A 207 -24.20 -20.73 13.76
C ASP A 207 -23.01 -21.13 14.65
N ILE A 208 -21.80 -20.59 14.40
CA ILE A 208 -20.63 -20.80 15.26
C ILE A 208 -20.84 -20.14 16.63
N ARG A 209 -21.35 -18.90 16.67
CA ARG A 209 -21.68 -18.21 17.94
C ARG A 209 -22.73 -18.96 18.75
N ALA A 210 -23.68 -19.61 18.09
CA ALA A 210 -24.69 -20.46 18.72
C ALA A 210 -24.15 -21.81 19.21
N GLY A 211 -22.84 -22.08 19.06
CA GLY A 211 -22.22 -23.33 19.49
C GLY A 211 -22.62 -24.54 18.65
N LYS A 212 -23.15 -24.34 17.43
CA LYS A 212 -23.48 -25.46 16.55
C LYS A 212 -22.19 -26.14 16.08
N THR A 213 -22.09 -27.44 16.31
CA THR A 213 -21.02 -28.27 15.75
C THR A 213 -21.18 -28.32 14.24
N LEU A 214 -20.37 -27.55 13.51
CA LEU A 214 -20.34 -27.59 12.06
C LEU A 214 -19.77 -28.95 11.61
N ALA A 215 -20.54 -29.69 10.81
CA ALA A 215 -20.14 -31.01 10.32
C ALA A 215 -19.09 -30.84 9.20
N TYR A 216 -17.81 -30.96 9.57
CA TYR A 216 -16.68 -30.84 8.65
C TYR A 216 -16.30 -32.19 8.03
N LYS A 217 -15.96 -32.21 6.74
CA LYS A 217 -15.35 -33.37 6.06
C LYS A 217 -13.84 -33.36 6.33
N GLY A 218 -13.43 -34.01 7.42
CA GLY A 218 -12.04 -34.24 7.79
C GLY A 218 -11.79 -34.05 9.29
N SER A 219 -10.66 -34.46 9.81
CA SER A 219 -10.37 -34.36 11.24
C SER A 219 -9.59 -33.08 11.54
N SER A 220 -10.28 -31.93 11.59
CA SER A 220 -9.81 -30.83 12.44
C SER A 220 -10.94 -29.86 12.77
N ILE A 221 -11.29 -29.81 14.05
CA ILE A 221 -11.96 -28.67 14.67
C ILE A 221 -11.10 -27.45 14.36
N ILE A 222 -11.70 -26.33 13.95
CA ILE A 222 -11.02 -25.04 13.93
C ILE A 222 -10.36 -24.88 15.29
N GLY A 223 -9.03 -24.89 15.38
CA GLY A 223 -8.33 -24.91 16.67
C GLY A 223 -8.71 -23.74 17.58
N GLN A 224 -9.28 -22.67 17.01
CA GLN A 224 -9.74 -21.46 17.71
C GLN A 224 -10.94 -20.82 16.96
N PRO A 225 -12.18 -21.31 17.13
CA PRO A 225 -13.35 -20.78 16.42
C PRO A 225 -13.62 -19.30 16.73
N ASN A 226 -13.25 -18.85 17.92
CA ASN A 226 -13.35 -17.44 18.32
C ASN A 226 -12.41 -16.53 17.53
N LEU A 227 -11.18 -16.98 17.24
CA LEU A 227 -10.23 -16.20 16.45
C LEU A 227 -10.72 -16.01 15.01
N LEU A 228 -11.28 -17.06 14.39
CA LEU A 228 -11.88 -16.94 13.06
C LEU A 228 -13.09 -16.01 13.08
N LEU A 229 -13.95 -16.13 14.09
CA LEU A 229 -15.10 -15.24 14.27
C LEU A 229 -14.67 -13.78 14.37
N ASP A 230 -13.64 -13.46 15.15
CA ASP A 230 -13.13 -12.08 15.30
C ASP A 230 -12.54 -11.52 13.99
N LEU A 231 -11.99 -12.39 13.14
CA LEU A 231 -11.44 -12.02 11.84
C LEU A 231 -12.52 -11.77 10.77
N VAL A 232 -13.66 -12.48 10.84
CA VAL A 232 -14.72 -12.38 9.80
C VAL A 232 -16.00 -11.65 10.25
N ASP A 233 -16.16 -11.40 11.55
CA ASP A 233 -17.30 -10.71 12.20
C ASP A 233 -17.78 -9.47 11.44
N LYS A 234 -16.81 -8.65 11.00
CA LYS A 234 -17.09 -7.33 10.44
C LYS A 234 -17.42 -7.36 8.97
N VAL A 235 -17.05 -8.43 8.25
CA VAL A 235 -17.17 -8.52 6.78
C VAL A 235 -18.63 -8.35 6.32
N PRO A 236 -19.64 -9.01 6.92
CA PRO A 236 -21.04 -8.85 6.50
C PRO A 236 -21.65 -7.46 6.76
N MET A 237 -20.96 -6.58 7.51
CA MET A 237 -21.45 -5.24 7.84
C MET A 237 -21.19 -4.22 6.71
N TYR A 238 -20.31 -4.56 5.76
CA TYR A 238 -19.95 -3.69 4.65
C TYR A 238 -20.84 -3.95 3.43
N ARG A 239 -20.97 -2.94 2.56
CA ARG A 239 -21.79 -3.06 1.35
C ARG A 239 -21.21 -4.14 0.42
N GLY A 240 -22.00 -5.16 0.15
CA GLY A 240 -21.76 -6.22 -0.83
C GLY A 240 -23.09 -6.87 -1.23
N MET A 241 -23.25 -7.15 -2.54
CA MET A 241 -24.38 -7.70 -3.34
C MET A 241 -25.76 -8.02 -2.74
N HIS A 242 -25.90 -8.39 -1.47
CA HIS A 242 -27.11 -9.01 -0.91
C HIS A 242 -28.10 -8.05 -0.24
N LYS A 243 -27.73 -6.79 -0.01
CA LYS A 243 -28.69 -5.74 0.33
C LYS A 243 -28.37 -4.47 -0.43
N ALA A 244 -29.29 -4.05 -1.30
CA ALA A 244 -29.27 -2.70 -1.84
C ALA A 244 -29.18 -1.68 -0.69
N GLY A 245 -28.07 -0.95 -0.62
CA GLY A 245 -27.96 0.35 0.07
C GLY A 245 -27.77 0.39 1.60
N THR A 246 -27.78 -0.72 2.36
CA THR A 246 -27.84 -0.64 3.84
C THR A 246 -26.53 -0.91 4.61
N GLY A 247 -25.46 -1.34 3.94
CA GLY A 247 -24.15 -1.57 4.59
C GLY A 247 -23.32 -0.30 4.76
N LYS A 248 -22.26 -0.37 5.58
CA LYS A 248 -21.26 0.70 5.74
C LYS A 248 -20.28 0.72 4.55
N ASP A 249 -19.82 1.90 4.13
CA ASP A 249 -18.70 2.01 3.19
C ASP A 249 -17.37 1.64 3.86
N ALA A 250 -16.58 0.83 3.18
CA ALA A 250 -15.28 0.38 3.65
C ALA A 250 -14.25 1.52 3.59
N LYS A 251 -13.56 1.74 4.71
CA LYS A 251 -12.36 2.57 4.75
C LYS A 251 -11.14 1.73 4.38
N LYS A 252 -10.03 2.39 4.00
CA LYS A 252 -8.75 1.73 3.71
C LYS A 252 -8.36 0.70 4.78
N SER A 253 -8.31 1.12 6.04
CA SER A 253 -7.95 0.26 7.18
C SER A 253 -8.87 -0.95 7.33
N ASP A 254 -10.16 -0.78 7.03
CA ASP A 254 -11.16 -1.84 7.13
C ASP A 254 -10.93 -2.88 6.01
N ALA A 255 -10.72 -2.41 4.77
CA ALA A 255 -10.45 -3.27 3.63
C ALA A 255 -9.10 -4.00 3.75
N GLU A 256 -8.04 -3.33 4.21
CA GLU A 256 -6.74 -3.94 4.44
C GLU A 256 -6.83 -5.04 5.52
N TYR A 257 -7.52 -4.77 6.64
CA TYR A 257 -7.73 -5.77 7.68
C TYR A 257 -8.50 -6.99 7.15
N ILE A 258 -9.61 -6.77 6.42
CA ILE A 258 -10.44 -7.84 5.87
C ILE A 258 -9.66 -8.67 4.84
N LEU A 259 -8.92 -8.02 3.94
CA LEU A 259 -8.11 -8.68 2.93
C LEU A 259 -7.05 -9.58 3.56
N LEU A 260 -6.26 -9.05 4.50
CA LEU A 260 -5.20 -9.81 5.15
C LEU A 260 -5.75 -10.95 6.01
N SER A 261 -6.89 -10.72 6.68
CA SER A 261 -7.61 -11.76 7.42
C SER A 261 -8.07 -12.88 6.47
N THR A 262 -8.62 -12.52 5.31
CA THR A 262 -9.10 -13.50 4.32
C THR A 262 -7.95 -14.31 3.74
N VAL A 263 -6.83 -13.67 3.40
CA VAL A 263 -5.60 -14.34 2.94
C VAL A 263 -5.08 -15.32 4.00
N TYR A 264 -5.06 -14.91 5.27
CA TYR A 264 -4.63 -15.78 6.36
C TYR A 264 -5.55 -17.00 6.52
N ILE A 265 -6.87 -16.79 6.53
CA ILE A 265 -7.87 -17.86 6.64
C ILE A 265 -7.75 -18.82 5.46
N TRP A 266 -7.67 -18.30 4.23
CA TRP A 266 -7.47 -19.12 3.04
C TRP A 266 -6.22 -19.99 3.17
N SER A 267 -5.11 -19.41 3.63
CA SER A 267 -3.84 -20.12 3.80
C SER A 267 -3.91 -21.25 4.83
N LEU A 268 -4.61 -21.03 5.96
CA LEU A 268 -4.87 -22.06 6.97
C LEU A 268 -5.66 -23.25 6.40
N HIS A 269 -6.54 -23.01 5.43
CA HIS A 269 -7.33 -24.04 4.78
C HIS A 269 -6.54 -24.83 3.73
N GLN A 270 -5.56 -24.22 3.05
CA GLN A 270 -4.69 -24.92 2.10
C GLN A 270 -3.61 -25.77 2.78
N GLY A 271 -3.08 -25.33 3.93
CA GLY A 271 -2.05 -26.05 4.68
C GLY A 271 -2.50 -27.39 5.30
N LYS A 272 -3.75 -27.81 5.06
CA LYS A 272 -4.35 -29.04 5.58
C LYS A 272 -4.60 -30.13 4.51
N GLN A 273 -4.09 -29.95 3.28
CA GLN A 273 -4.15 -30.99 2.23
C GLN A 273 -3.00 -32.02 2.30
N VAL A 274 -2.48 -32.33 3.49
CA VAL A 274 -1.48 -33.41 3.69
C VAL A 274 -2.11 -34.55 4.47
#